data_AF-A0A4Y2CU76-F1
#
_entry.id   AF-A0A4Y2CU76-F1
#
_cell.length_a   1.000
_cell.length_b   1.000
_cell.length_c   1.000
_cell.angle_alpha   90.00
_cell.angle_beta   90.00
_cell.angle_gamma   90.00
#
_symmetry.space_group_name_H-M   'P 1'
#
loop_
_entity.id
_entity.type
_entity.pdbx_description
1 polymer ?
#
loop_
_entity_poly.entity_id
_entity_poly.type
_entity_poly.pdbx_seq_one_letter_code
_entity_poly.pdbx_strand_id
1 'polypeptide(L)'
;MCCDAIICKDMTTNGADFFLLKTIVNAINLFLQAFERILYILAIRHPASGYVQGMNDLVTPFFVVFLQDFIPAEADVESYDVSQLSSDALQQVEADSYWCMAKLLDGIQDNYTFAQPGIQKKVHMLKELIQRIDG
;
A
#
# COMPACT_ATOMS: atom_id res chain seq x y z
N MET A 1 -9.84 8.11 16.39
CA MET A 1 -10.26 8.25 14.98
C MET A 1 -10.57 6.86 14.47
N CYS A 2 -11.71 6.65 13.81
CA CYS A 2 -12.01 5.35 13.18
C CYS A 2 -10.91 5.04 12.15
N CYS A 3 -10.49 3.78 11.98
CA CYS A 3 -9.51 3.38 10.95
C CYS A 3 -9.86 4.00 9.59
N ASP A 4 -11.15 3.99 9.25
CA ASP A 4 -11.71 4.51 8.00
C ASP A 4 -11.39 5.99 7.79
N ALA A 5 -11.48 6.81 8.84
CA ALA A 5 -11.22 8.24 8.75
C ALA A 5 -9.73 8.56 8.53
N ILE A 6 -8.83 7.68 9.00
CA ILE A 6 -7.38 7.85 8.80
C ILE A 6 -6.99 7.35 7.40
N ILE A 7 -7.52 6.19 6.98
CA ILE A 7 -7.31 5.65 5.62
C ILE A 7 -7.77 6.67 4.58
N CYS A 8 -9.01 7.17 4.68
CA CYS A 8 -9.53 8.17 3.73
C CYS A 8 -8.70 9.46 3.70
N LYS A 9 -8.16 9.88 4.85
CA LYS A 9 -7.30 11.06 4.93
C LYS A 9 -5.94 10.81 4.25
N ASP A 10 -5.31 9.68 4.53
CA ASP A 10 -3.98 9.38 4.00
C ASP A 10 -4.02 9.16 2.48
N MET A 11 -5.04 8.45 1.99
CA MET A 11 -5.30 8.25 0.56
C MET A 11 -5.57 9.56 -0.20
N THR A 12 -5.94 10.65 0.49
CA THR A 12 -6.21 11.97 -0.11
C THR A 12 -5.09 13.00 0.12
N THR A 13 -4.10 12.72 0.99
CA THR A 13 -3.12 13.73 1.44
C THR A 13 -1.64 13.31 1.37
N ASN A 14 -1.29 12.03 1.23
CA ASN A 14 0.11 11.62 1.17
C ASN A 14 0.73 11.85 -0.23
N GLY A 15 1.75 12.71 -0.25
CA GLY A 15 2.50 13.11 -1.44
C GLY A 15 3.75 12.26 -1.66
N ALA A 16 3.64 11.30 -2.58
CA ALA A 16 4.70 10.78 -3.46
C ALA A 16 4.07 9.89 -4.54
N ASP A 17 3.11 9.03 -4.16
CA ASP A 17 2.25 8.24 -5.08
C ASP A 17 1.25 9.08 -5.88
N PHE A 18 1.02 10.32 -5.43
CA PHE A 18 0.17 11.29 -6.11
C PHE A 18 0.65 11.66 -7.52
N PHE A 19 1.86 11.27 -7.92
CA PHE A 19 2.37 11.49 -9.29
C PHE A 19 1.97 10.35 -10.25
N LEU A 20 1.97 9.08 -9.81
CA LEU A 20 1.51 7.95 -10.61
C LEU A 20 -0.02 7.94 -10.77
N LEU A 21 -0.74 8.41 -9.74
CA LEU A 21 -2.21 8.40 -9.69
C LEU A 21 -2.91 9.58 -10.38
N LYS A 22 -2.17 10.65 -10.71
CA LYS A 22 -2.75 11.87 -11.30
C LYS A 22 -3.05 11.79 -12.79
N THR A 23 -2.50 10.81 -13.50
CA THR A 23 -2.75 10.62 -14.95
C THR A 23 -4.18 10.10 -15.22
N ILE A 24 -4.88 9.63 -14.20
CA ILE A 24 -6.18 8.97 -14.28
C ILE A 24 -7.31 9.98 -13.98
N VAL A 25 -7.56 10.93 -14.88
CA VAL A 25 -8.61 11.95 -14.72
C VAL A 25 -10.04 11.34 -14.68
N ASN A 26 -10.24 10.08 -15.06
CA ASN A 26 -11.56 9.44 -15.11
C ASN A 26 -11.80 8.27 -14.13
N ALA A 27 -10.77 7.75 -13.45
CA ALA A 27 -10.88 6.52 -12.65
C ALA A 27 -10.15 6.54 -11.30
N ILE A 28 -9.71 7.72 -10.83
CA ILE A 28 -9.12 7.90 -9.50
C ILE A 28 -9.98 7.30 -8.38
N ASN A 29 -11.31 7.37 -8.53
CA ASN A 29 -12.24 6.81 -7.54
C ASN A 29 -12.18 5.28 -7.45
N LEU A 30 -12.01 4.55 -8.57
CA LEU A 30 -11.93 3.09 -8.54
C LEU A 30 -10.66 2.62 -7.82
N PHE A 31 -9.54 3.27 -8.10
CA PHE A 31 -8.27 2.95 -7.46
C PHE A 31 -8.33 3.24 -5.95
N LEU A 32 -8.78 4.43 -5.56
CA LEU A 32 -8.90 4.82 -4.15
C LEU A 32 -9.84 3.87 -3.39
N GLN A 33 -10.95 3.46 -4.01
CA GLN A 33 -11.87 2.48 -3.41
C GLN A 33 -11.23 1.09 -3.24
N ALA A 34 -10.41 0.63 -4.19
CA ALA A 34 -9.71 -0.64 -4.05
C ALA A 34 -8.70 -0.59 -2.90
N PHE A 35 -7.91 0.48 -2.80
CA PHE A 35 -6.94 0.66 -1.74
C PHE A 35 -7.62 0.78 -0.37
N GLU A 36 -8.70 1.55 -0.28
CA GLU A 36 -9.50 1.66 0.94
C GLU A 36 -9.99 0.29 1.41
N ARG A 37 -10.53 -0.54 0.51
CA ARG A 37 -10.99 -1.91 0.86
C ARG A 37 -9.85 -2.80 1.33
N ILE A 38 -8.72 -2.83 0.61
CA ILE A 38 -7.54 -3.62 1.00
C ILE A 38 -7.09 -3.24 2.41
N LEU A 39 -6.87 -1.94 2.64
CA LEU A 39 -6.38 -1.41 3.90
C LEU A 39 -7.38 -1.59 5.05
N TYR A 40 -8.67 -1.44 4.77
CA TYR A 40 -9.75 -1.66 5.73
C TYR A 40 -9.81 -3.12 6.19
N ILE A 41 -9.84 -4.07 5.25
CA ILE A 41 -9.89 -5.50 5.55
C ILE A 41 -8.65 -5.92 6.32
N LEU A 42 -7.47 -5.42 5.92
CA LEU A 42 -6.23 -5.69 6.62
C LEU A 42 -6.26 -5.14 8.06
N ALA A 43 -6.68 -3.90 8.27
CA ALA A 43 -6.74 -3.29 9.60
C ALA A 43 -7.64 -4.09 10.56
N ILE A 44 -8.79 -4.57 10.08
CA ILE A 44 -9.71 -5.39 10.89
C ILE A 44 -9.11 -6.75 11.20
N ARG A 45 -8.42 -7.37 10.25
CA ARG A 45 -7.83 -8.71 10.42
C ARG A 45 -6.54 -8.71 11.24
N HIS A 46 -5.92 -7.55 11.44
CA HIS A 46 -4.70 -7.37 12.23
C HIS A 46 -4.91 -6.37 13.38
N PRO A 47 -5.74 -6.69 14.40
CA PRO A 47 -6.17 -5.74 15.43
C PRO A 47 -5.03 -5.20 16.31
N ALA A 48 -3.90 -5.90 16.40
CA ALA A 48 -2.72 -5.44 17.13
C ALA A 48 -2.04 -4.23 16.47
N SER A 49 -2.23 -4.06 15.16
CA SER A 49 -1.68 -2.94 14.38
C SER A 49 -2.76 -1.95 13.97
N GLY A 50 -3.93 -2.44 13.54
CA GLY A 50 -4.93 -1.62 12.86
C GLY A 50 -4.34 -1.02 11.57
N TYR A 51 -4.77 0.19 11.21
CA TYR A 51 -4.13 0.99 10.17
C TYR A 51 -3.13 1.97 10.79
N VAL A 52 -1.91 2.00 10.25
CA VAL A 52 -0.85 2.94 10.60
C VAL A 52 -0.43 3.68 9.34
N GLN A 53 -0.28 5.00 9.43
CA GLN A 53 0.17 5.83 8.31
C GLN A 53 1.48 5.29 7.71
N GLY A 54 1.54 5.23 6.37
CA GLY A 54 2.63 4.62 5.61
C GLY A 54 2.36 3.17 5.19
N MET A 55 1.33 2.51 5.72
CA MET A 55 0.87 1.22 5.20
C MET A 55 0.25 1.34 3.81
N ASN A 56 -0.36 2.48 3.49
CA ASN A 56 -0.92 2.76 2.16
C ASN A 56 0.15 2.69 1.05
N ASP A 57 1.36 3.19 1.33
CA ASP A 57 2.47 3.19 0.37
C ASP A 57 2.97 1.77 0.04
N LEU A 58 2.69 0.79 0.92
CA LEU A 58 3.06 -0.60 0.70
C LEU A 58 2.15 -1.31 -0.32
N VAL A 59 0.94 -0.81 -0.55
CA VAL A 59 -0.04 -1.44 -1.45
C VAL A 59 0.32 -1.18 -2.91
N THR A 60 0.78 0.04 -3.21
CA THR A 60 1.11 0.53 -4.55
C THR A 60 1.96 -0.41 -5.38
N PRO A 61 3.14 -0.87 -4.93
CA PRO A 61 3.98 -1.73 -5.75
C PRO A 61 3.31 -3.06 -6.11
N PHE A 62 2.54 -3.67 -5.20
CA PHE A 62 1.80 -4.90 -5.51
C PHE A 62 0.70 -4.64 -6.53
N PHE A 63 -0.08 -3.59 -6.32
CA PHE A 63 -1.20 -3.25 -7.19
C PHE A 63 -0.73 -2.93 -8.62
N VAL A 64 0.33 -2.13 -8.77
CA VAL A 64 0.90 -1.77 -10.07
C VAL A 64 1.47 -3.01 -10.78
N VAL A 65 2.17 -3.90 -10.07
CA VAL A 65 2.70 -5.12 -10.67
C VAL A 65 1.59 -6.05 -11.15
N PHE A 66 0.57 -6.32 -10.33
CA PHE A 66 -0.53 -7.19 -10.74
C PHE A 66 -1.42 -6.58 -11.82
N LEU A 67 -1.53 -5.24 -11.86
CA LEU A 67 -2.24 -4.53 -12.91
C LEU A 67 -1.64 -4.80 -14.31
N GLN A 68 -0.32 -4.98 -14.40
CA GLN A 68 0.37 -5.21 -15.68
C GLN A 68 -0.10 -6.46 -16.41
N ASP A 69 -0.59 -7.48 -15.69
CA ASP A 69 -1.10 -8.72 -16.29
C ASP A 69 -2.44 -8.53 -17.01
N PHE A 70 -3.14 -7.41 -16.77
CA PHE A 70 -4.48 -7.14 -17.29
C PHE A 70 -4.55 -5.96 -18.27
N ILE A 71 -3.42 -5.29 -18.53
CA ILE A 71 -3.33 -4.21 -19.51
C ILE A 71 -2.61 -4.69 -20.78
N PRO A 72 -2.85 -4.08 -21.95
CA PRO A 72 -2.10 -4.38 -23.17
C PRO A 72 -0.59 -4.19 -22.98
N ALA A 73 0.24 -5.02 -23.62
CA ALA A 73 1.69 -5.01 -23.43
C ALA A 73 2.35 -3.67 -23.86
N GLU A 74 1.74 -3.00 -24.83
CA GLU A 74 2.13 -1.67 -25.32
C GLU A 74 1.57 -0.51 -24.48
N ALA A 75 0.67 -0.79 -23.53
CA ALA A 75 0.13 0.23 -22.65
C ALA A 75 1.11 0.54 -21.52
N ASP A 76 1.23 1.82 -21.21
CA ASP A 76 1.99 2.27 -20.05
C ASP A 76 1.09 2.24 -18.80
N VAL A 77 1.53 1.49 -17.78
CA VAL A 77 0.78 1.30 -16.53
C VAL A 77 0.56 2.61 -15.78
N GLU A 78 1.45 3.59 -15.93
CA GLU A 78 1.35 4.90 -15.26
C GLU A 78 0.27 5.79 -15.90
N SER A 79 -0.19 5.45 -17.10
CA SER A 79 -1.16 6.23 -17.87
C SER A 79 -2.41 5.44 -18.28
N TYR A 80 -2.47 4.14 -17.94
CA TYR A 80 -3.61 3.29 -18.29
C TYR A 80 -4.89 3.68 -17.54
N ASP A 81 -5.99 3.81 -18.28
CA ASP A 81 -7.31 4.06 -17.70
C ASP A 81 -7.87 2.77 -17.10
N VAL A 82 -7.73 2.61 -15.79
CA VAL A 82 -8.23 1.43 -15.05
C VAL A 82 -9.74 1.24 -15.13
N SER A 83 -10.53 2.24 -15.56
CA SER A 83 -11.97 2.04 -15.83
C SER A 83 -12.25 1.16 -17.04
N GLN A 84 -11.24 0.93 -17.89
CA GLN A 84 -11.32 0.00 -19.03
C GLN A 84 -11.19 -1.47 -18.61
N LEU A 85 -10.80 -1.76 -17.36
CA LEU A 85 -10.74 -3.13 -16.85
C LEU A 85 -12.13 -3.70 -16.58
N SER A 86 -12.25 -5.01 -16.77
CA SER A 86 -13.41 -5.74 -16.25
C SER A 86 -13.43 -5.71 -14.72
N SER A 87 -14.64 -5.79 -14.14
CA SER A 87 -14.77 -5.88 -12.68
C SER A 87 -14.04 -7.11 -12.11
N ASP A 88 -14.04 -8.23 -12.83
CA ASP A 88 -13.34 -9.44 -12.42
C ASP A 88 -11.83 -9.25 -12.38
N ALA A 89 -11.24 -8.62 -13.41
CA ALA A 89 -9.81 -8.30 -13.44
C ALA A 89 -9.42 -7.40 -12.26
N LEU A 90 -10.20 -6.36 -11.98
CA LEU A 90 -9.93 -5.46 -10.86
C LEU A 90 -10.02 -6.18 -9.50
N GLN A 91 -10.98 -7.09 -9.33
CA GLN A 91 -11.11 -7.90 -8.13
C GLN A 91 -9.94 -8.87 -7.95
N GLN A 92 -9.41 -9.45 -9.03
CA GLN A 92 -8.21 -10.30 -8.98
C GLN A 92 -6.98 -9.48 -8.53
N VAL A 93 -6.75 -8.31 -9.16
CA VAL A 93 -5.66 -7.40 -8.78
C VAL A 93 -5.76 -7.00 -7.30
N GLU A 94 -6.96 -6.67 -6.83
CA GLU A 94 -7.20 -6.33 -5.43
C GLU A 94 -6.90 -7.50 -4.47
N ALA A 95 -7.37 -8.70 -4.81
CA ALA A 95 -7.17 -9.90 -3.99
C ALA A 95 -5.68 -10.27 -3.89
N ASP A 96 -4.97 -10.28 -5.02
CA ASP A 96 -3.54 -10.62 -5.05
C ASP A 96 -2.70 -9.57 -4.31
N SER A 97 -3.05 -8.29 -4.47
CA SER A 97 -2.44 -7.19 -3.72
C SER A 97 -2.64 -7.37 -2.22
N TYR A 98 -3.87 -7.68 -1.78
CA TYR A 98 -4.18 -7.93 -0.38
C TYR A 98 -3.36 -9.09 0.19
N TRP A 99 -3.35 -10.25 -0.49
CA TRP A 99 -2.65 -11.43 0.03
C TRP A 99 -1.14 -11.23 0.10
N CYS A 100 -0.55 -10.60 -0.92
CA CYS A 100 0.88 -10.31 -0.93
C CYS A 100 1.25 -9.28 0.12
N MET A 101 0.43 -8.23 0.31
CA MET A 101 0.63 -7.26 1.37
C MET A 101 0.51 -7.90 2.76
N ALA A 102 -0.50 -8.73 3.00
CA ALA A 102 -0.66 -9.46 4.26
C ALA A 102 0.57 -10.35 4.53
N LYS A 103 1.08 -11.03 3.50
CA LYS A 103 2.30 -11.85 3.60
C LYS A 103 3.56 -11.04 3.86
N LEU A 104 3.71 -9.86 3.24
CA LEU A 104 4.80 -8.94 3.55
C LEU A 104 4.75 -8.52 5.02
N LEU A 105 3.56 -8.15 5.50
CA LEU A 105 3.36 -7.68 6.86
C LEU A 105 3.64 -8.76 7.90
N ASP A 106 3.40 -10.04 7.61
CA ASP A 106 3.81 -11.15 8.49
C ASP A 106 5.30 -11.08 8.87
N GLY A 107 6.16 -10.56 7.99
CA GLY A 107 7.60 -10.39 8.25
C GLY A 107 7.99 -9.11 9.01
N ILE A 108 7.09 -8.13 9.12
CA ILE A 108 7.38 -6.82 9.71
C ILE A 108 6.26 -6.32 10.66
N GLN A 109 5.49 -7.24 11.24
CA GLN A 109 4.32 -6.89 12.07
C GLN A 109 4.67 -5.90 13.19
N ASP A 110 5.84 -6.10 13.84
CA ASP A 110 6.34 -5.27 14.94
C ASP A 110 6.68 -3.83 14.54
N ASN A 111 6.77 -3.53 13.24
CA ASN A 111 6.88 -2.15 12.76
C ASN A 111 5.60 -1.35 12.94
N TYR A 112 4.43 -2.02 12.97
CA TYR A 112 3.12 -1.38 12.91
C TYR A 112 2.26 -1.65 14.16
N THR A 113 2.76 -2.41 15.13
CA THR A 113 2.11 -2.53 16.44
C THR A 113 2.32 -1.28 17.30
N PHE A 114 1.61 -1.21 18.43
CA PHE A 114 1.72 -0.07 19.36
C PHE A 114 3.17 0.26 19.71
N ALA A 115 3.49 1.56 19.67
CA ALA A 115 4.83 2.13 19.86
C ALA A 115 5.89 1.71 18.80
N GLN A 116 5.52 0.95 17.77
CA GLN A 116 6.37 0.60 16.62
C GLN A 116 7.77 0.06 17.01
N PRO A 117 7.86 -0.95 17.90
CA PRO A 117 9.14 -1.44 18.42
C PRO A 117 10.09 -1.97 17.33
N GLY A 118 9.55 -2.53 16.25
CA GLY A 118 10.33 -3.02 15.11
C GLY A 118 11.10 -1.91 14.41
N ILE A 119 10.48 -0.73 14.26
CA ILE A 119 11.14 0.45 13.68
C ILE A 119 12.26 0.93 14.60
N GLN A 120 11.99 1.06 15.91
CA GLN A 120 13.00 1.50 16.88
C GLN A 120 14.23 0.58 16.89
N LYS A 121 14.01 -0.73 16.87
CA LYS A 121 15.07 -1.74 16.79
C LYS A 121 15.90 -1.61 15.52
N LYS A 122 15.26 -1.47 14.37
CA LYS A 122 15.93 -1.32 13.06
C LYS A 122 16.77 -0.04 12.99
N VAL A 123 16.27 1.08 13.52
CA VAL A 123 17.02 2.35 13.61
C VAL A 123 18.23 2.21 14.53
N HIS A 124 18.08 1.52 15.66
CA HIS A 124 19.20 1.25 16.57
C HIS A 124 20.29 0.38 15.92
N MET A 125 19.90 -0.71 15.26
CA MET A 125 20.83 -1.57 14.52
C MET A 125 21.56 -0.81 13.41
N LEU A 126 20.87 0.09 12.70
CA LEU A 126 21.48 0.95 11.69
C LEU A 126 22.52 1.89 12.31
N LYS A 127 22.22 2.50 13.46
CA LYS A 127 23.17 3.34 14.20
C LYS A 127 24.44 2.55 14.58
N GLU A 128 24.29 1.35 15.13
CA GLU A 128 25.44 0.50 15.49
C GLU A 128 26.25 0.09 14.26
N LEU A 129 25.59 -0.20 13.14
CA LEU A 129 26.27 -0.55 11.88
C LEU A 129 27.13 0.61 11.37
N ILE A 130 26.59 1.83 11.35
CA ILE A 130 27.32 3.04 10.93
C ILE A 130 28.53 3.27 11.85
N GLN A 131 28.36 3.16 13.16
CA GLN A 131 29.45 3.30 14.13
C GLN A 131 30.57 2.28 13.96
N ARG A 132 30.28 1.10 13.40
CA ARG A 132 31.29 0.06 13.14
C ARG A 132 32.04 0.24 11.82
N ILE A 133 31.41 0.90 10.85
CA ILE A 133 31.99 1.09 9.50
C ILE A 133 32.76 2.41 9.43
N ASP A 134 32.18 3.49 9.96
CA ASP A 134 32.72 4.85 9.86
C ASP A 134 33.31 5.39 11.18
N GLY A 135 33.38 4.56 12.23
CA GLY A 135 33.86 4.92 13.57
C GLY A 135 35.28 4.46 13.89
#